data_AF-A0A968BUM8-F1
#
_entry.id   AF-A0A968BUM8-F1
#
_cell.length_a   1.000
_cell.length_b   1.000
_cell.length_c   1.000
_cell.angle_alpha   90.00
_cell.angle_beta   90.00
_cell.angle_gamma   90.00
#
_symmetry.space_group_name_H-M   'P 1'
#
loop_
_entity.id
_entity.type
_entity.pdbx_description
1 polymer ?
#
loop_
_entity_poly.entity_id
_entity_poly.type
_entity_poly.pdbx_seq_one_letter_code
_entity_poly.pdbx_strand_id
1 'polypeptide(L)'
;MTSYVESFLVAAVDAAIAMQTAALAAESLGLGMCYIGGIRNQPRSVISLLELPKLVFPISGMTLGWPAVEPPIRPRLPLEAVLHWECYDSSQEAGALEAYDQTMIETGIYRGRQVEVPGGGGREEDYGWLEHSARRASTPVRTDLRQALQEQGFGLE
;
A
#
# COMPACT_ATOMS: atom_id res chain seq x y z
N MET A 1 -24.96 12.62 -3.70
CA MET A 1 -24.10 11.81 -4.58
C MET A 1 -23.00 12.74 -5.04
N THR A 2 -21.74 12.48 -4.69
CA THR A 2 -20.61 13.27 -5.20
C THR A 2 -20.28 12.70 -6.57
N SER A 3 -20.63 13.38 -7.65
CA SER A 3 -20.50 12.82 -9.01
C SER A 3 -19.05 12.62 -9.45
N TYR A 4 -18.11 13.35 -8.87
CA TYR A 4 -16.76 13.48 -9.39
C TYR A 4 -15.72 12.67 -8.59
N VAL A 5 -14.78 12.05 -9.32
CA VAL A 5 -13.57 11.41 -8.77
C VAL A 5 -12.82 12.33 -7.80
N GLU A 6 -12.82 13.64 -8.05
CA GLU A 6 -12.18 14.66 -7.21
C GLU A 6 -12.58 14.56 -5.73
N SER A 7 -13.88 14.40 -5.44
CA SER A 7 -14.34 14.32 -4.05
C SER A 7 -13.78 13.09 -3.33
N PHE A 8 -13.63 11.97 -4.04
CA PHE A 8 -13.02 10.78 -3.49
C PHE A 8 -11.51 10.94 -3.31
N LEU A 9 -10.81 11.60 -4.25
CA LEU A 9 -9.38 11.89 -4.13
C LEU A 9 -9.08 12.77 -2.92
N VAL A 10 -9.83 13.87 -2.75
CA VAL A 10 -9.70 14.75 -1.57
C VAL A 10 -9.89 13.96 -0.28
N ALA A 11 -10.98 13.19 -0.17
CA ALA A 11 -11.26 12.40 1.03
C ALA A 11 -10.17 11.35 1.31
N ALA A 12 -9.63 10.70 0.27
CA ALA A 12 -8.57 9.70 0.41
C ALA A 12 -7.24 10.33 0.85
N VAL A 13 -6.90 11.50 0.29
CA VAL A 13 -5.69 12.26 0.67
C VAL A 13 -5.79 12.78 2.10
N ASP A 14 -6.93 13.35 2.50
CA ASP A 14 -7.15 13.82 3.87
C ASP A 14 -7.02 12.67 4.88
N ALA A 15 -7.61 11.51 4.57
CA ALA A 15 -7.47 10.32 5.39
C ALA A 15 -6.00 9.87 5.50
N ALA A 16 -5.25 9.89 4.40
CA ALA A 16 -3.84 9.50 4.39
C ALA A 16 -2.96 10.45 5.23
N ILE A 17 -3.18 11.77 5.11
CA ILE A 17 -2.48 12.78 5.91
C ILE A 17 -2.78 12.58 7.40
N ALA A 18 -4.06 12.49 7.77
CA ALA A 18 -4.48 12.26 9.15
C ALA A 18 -3.87 10.97 9.74
N MET A 19 -3.87 9.89 8.94
CA MET A 19 -3.28 8.62 9.32
C MET A 19 -1.75 8.69 9.51
N GLN A 20 -1.02 9.45 8.68
CA GLN A 20 0.42 9.65 8.84
C GLN A 20 0.73 10.54 10.05
N THR A 21 -0.05 11.58 10.29
CA THR A 21 0.08 12.42 11.49
C THR A 21 -0.14 11.61 12.77
N ALA A 22 -1.18 10.76 12.80
CA ALA A 22 -1.44 9.87 13.93
C ALA A 22 -0.31 8.85 14.15
N ALA A 23 0.28 8.33 13.08
CA ALA A 23 1.41 7.41 13.15
C ALA A 23 2.63 8.06 13.82
N LEU A 24 3.02 9.24 13.34
CA LEU A 24 4.15 9.99 13.91
C LEU A 24 3.92 10.34 15.38
N ALA A 25 2.71 10.77 15.73
CA ALA A 25 2.34 11.03 17.13
C ALA A 25 2.49 9.77 17.99
N ALA A 26 1.95 8.63 17.54
CA ALA A 26 2.06 7.37 18.25
C ALA A 26 3.53 6.93 18.44
N GLU A 27 4.34 6.97 17.39
CA GLU A 27 5.76 6.61 17.43
C GLU A 27 6.55 7.53 18.38
N SER A 28 6.26 8.83 18.38
CA SER A 28 6.88 9.80 19.32
C SER A 28 6.56 9.52 20.80
N LEU A 29 5.46 8.81 21.06
CA LEU A 29 5.03 8.40 22.39
C LEU A 29 5.52 6.98 22.75
N GLY A 30 6.33 6.36 21.88
CA GLY A 30 6.89 5.03 22.07
C GLY A 30 5.94 3.87 21.70
N LEU A 31 4.84 4.15 20.99
CA LEU A 31 3.99 3.10 20.41
C LEU A 31 4.53 2.67 19.04
N GLY A 32 4.36 1.40 18.71
CA GLY A 32 4.47 0.91 17.34
C GLY A 32 3.13 1.02 16.61
N MET A 33 3.18 1.08 15.28
CA MET A 33 1.99 1.16 14.43
C MET A 33 2.08 0.24 13.20
N CYS A 34 0.92 -0.10 12.62
CA CYS A 34 0.85 -0.75 11.31
C CYS A 34 -0.41 -0.34 10.55
N TYR A 35 -0.25 0.08 9.30
CA TYR A 35 -1.37 0.33 8.40
C TYR A 35 -2.01 -0.96 7.91
N ILE A 36 -3.33 -1.05 8.03
CA ILE A 36 -4.12 -2.23 7.62
C ILE A 36 -4.92 -1.88 6.36
N GLY A 37 -4.25 -1.91 5.21
CA GLY A 37 -4.93 -1.79 3.91
C GLY A 37 -5.83 -2.99 3.57
N GLY A 38 -5.69 -4.10 4.31
CA GLY A 38 -6.49 -5.31 4.15
C GLY A 38 -7.98 -5.13 4.43
N ILE A 39 -8.39 -4.06 5.13
CA ILE A 39 -9.81 -3.78 5.35
C ILE A 39 -10.59 -3.57 4.04
N ARG A 40 -9.88 -3.22 2.95
CA ARG A 40 -10.44 -3.08 1.60
C ARG A 40 -10.60 -4.41 0.85
N ASN A 41 -10.27 -5.55 1.47
CA ASN A 41 -10.53 -6.87 0.88
C ASN A 41 -12.01 -7.24 0.96
N GLN A 42 -12.72 -6.76 1.98
CA GLN A 42 -14.17 -6.94 2.14
C GLN A 42 -14.82 -5.63 2.62
N PRO A 43 -14.81 -4.56 1.79
CA PRO A 43 -15.21 -3.23 2.23
C PRO A 43 -16.69 -3.19 2.68
N ARG A 44 -17.58 -3.96 2.03
CA ARG A 44 -19.00 -4.05 2.42
C ARG A 44 -19.19 -4.62 3.81
N SER A 45 -18.43 -5.66 4.17
CA SER A 45 -18.46 -6.24 5.52
C SER A 45 -18.01 -5.22 6.56
N VAL A 46 -16.97 -4.44 6.27
CA VAL A 46 -16.48 -3.37 7.16
C VAL A 46 -17.51 -2.24 7.29
N ILE A 47 -18.10 -1.81 6.18
CA ILE A 47 -19.17 -0.80 6.14
C ILE A 47 -20.36 -1.24 7.00
N SER A 48 -20.81 -2.49 6.84
CA SER A 48 -21.91 -3.04 7.63
C SER A 48 -21.56 -3.19 9.11
N LEU A 49 -20.35 -3.66 9.42
CA LEU A 49 -19.90 -3.88 10.80
C LEU A 49 -19.80 -2.57 11.60
N LEU A 50 -19.31 -1.52 10.95
CA LEU A 50 -19.12 -0.20 11.56
C LEU A 50 -20.29 0.75 11.32
N GLU A 51 -21.38 0.26 10.71
CA GLU A 51 -22.58 1.03 10.37
C GLU A 51 -22.25 2.34 9.61
N LEU A 52 -21.30 2.30 8.68
CA LEU A 52 -20.84 3.49 7.99
C LEU A 52 -21.97 4.07 7.11
N PRO A 53 -22.40 5.32 7.34
CA PRO A 53 -23.49 5.93 6.58
C PRO A 53 -23.02 6.26 5.17
N LYS A 54 -23.95 6.59 4.26
CA LYS A 54 -23.62 7.05 2.90
C LYS A 54 -22.55 8.15 2.92
N LEU A 55 -21.68 8.15 1.91
CA LEU A 55 -20.53 9.04 1.73
C LEU A 55 -19.41 8.85 2.77
N VAL A 56 -19.40 7.72 3.49
CA VAL A 56 -18.27 7.29 4.33
C VAL A 56 -17.70 5.99 3.79
N PHE A 57 -16.40 5.94 3.53
CA PHE A 57 -15.73 4.76 3.00
C PHE A 57 -14.43 4.44 3.77
N PRO A 58 -14.17 3.17 4.12
CA PRO A 58 -12.98 2.79 4.87
C PRO A 58 -11.72 2.78 3.99
N ILE A 59 -10.84 3.78 4.16
CA ILE A 59 -9.58 3.90 3.40
C ILE A 59 -8.53 2.90 3.91
N SER A 60 -8.17 2.92 5.20
CA SER A 60 -7.24 1.96 5.81
C SER A 60 -7.51 1.86 7.30
N GLY A 61 -7.21 0.70 7.89
CA GLY A 61 -7.16 0.54 9.34
C GLY A 61 -5.77 0.93 9.86
N MET A 62 -5.64 1.01 11.19
CA MET A 62 -4.38 1.24 11.87
C MET A 62 -4.38 0.50 13.20
N THR A 63 -3.35 -0.31 13.46
CA THR A 63 -3.11 -0.87 14.80
C THR A 63 -2.10 0.01 15.52
N LEU A 64 -2.30 0.23 16.81
CA LEU A 64 -1.39 0.95 17.70
C LEU A 64 -1.16 0.11 18.97
N GLY A 65 0.07 0.09 19.49
CA GLY A 65 0.36 -0.63 20.72
C GLY A 65 1.83 -0.52 21.13
N TRP A 66 2.16 -0.95 22.33
CA TRP A 66 3.54 -1.01 22.79
C TRP A 66 4.26 -2.17 22.10
N PRO A 67 5.36 -1.91 21.38
CA PRO A 67 6.03 -2.94 20.61
C PRO A 67 6.65 -3.97 21.54
N ALA A 68 6.33 -5.25 21.33
CA ALA A 68 7.01 -6.35 22.00
C ALA A 68 8.42 -6.58 21.43
N VAL A 69 8.64 -6.18 20.17
CA VAL A 69 9.89 -6.29 19.43
C VAL A 69 10.02 -5.07 18.52
N GLU A 70 11.24 -4.52 18.43
CA GLU A 70 11.57 -3.45 17.49
C GLU A 70 11.72 -4.03 16.07
N PRO A 71 10.91 -3.60 15.09
CA PRO A 71 11.02 -4.12 13.73
C PRO A 71 12.28 -3.57 13.04
N PRO A 72 12.94 -4.36 12.17
CA PRO A 72 14.04 -3.85 11.38
C PRO A 72 13.57 -2.78 10.40
N ILE A 73 14.38 -1.74 10.21
CA ILE A 73 14.15 -0.73 9.17
C ILE A 73 14.31 -1.40 7.81
N ARG A 74 13.24 -1.35 7.01
CA ARG A 74 13.28 -1.86 5.63
C ARG A 74 14.01 -0.86 4.73
N PRO A 75 14.87 -1.30 3.81
CA PRO A 75 15.39 -0.43 2.74
C PRO A 75 14.26 0.28 1.99
N ARG A 76 14.59 1.41 1.36
CA ARG A 76 13.72 2.16 0.44
C ARG A 76 14.42 2.29 -0.90
N LEU A 77 13.64 2.58 -1.93
CA LEU A 77 14.17 2.92 -3.24
C LEU A 77 15.20 4.06 -3.11
N PRO A 78 16.29 4.03 -3.90
CA PRO A 78 17.24 5.13 -3.99
C PRO A 78 16.53 6.45 -4.32
N LEU A 79 17.09 7.56 -3.85
CA LEU A 79 16.44 8.87 -4.00
C LEU A 79 16.31 9.26 -5.48
N GLU A 80 17.29 8.92 -6.30
CA GLU A 80 17.30 9.10 -7.75
C GLU A 80 16.18 8.36 -8.50
N ALA A 81 15.54 7.36 -7.87
CA ALA A 81 14.38 6.66 -8.42
C ALA A 81 13.03 7.25 -7.96
N VAL A 82 13.03 8.24 -7.05
CA VAL A 82 11.82 8.77 -6.42
C VAL A 82 11.73 10.31 -6.52
N LEU A 83 12.87 11.00 -6.40
CA LEU A 83 12.98 12.44 -6.53
C LEU A 83 13.44 12.79 -7.93
N HIS A 84 12.60 13.54 -8.64
CA HIS A 84 12.88 14.05 -9.97
C HIS A 84 12.88 15.58 -9.91
N TRP A 85 13.81 16.19 -10.63
CA TRP A 85 13.93 17.64 -10.70
C TRP A 85 13.24 18.16 -11.94
N GLU A 86 12.34 19.13 -11.76
CA GLU A 86 11.54 19.80 -12.80
C GLU A 86 10.55 18.89 -13.55
N CYS A 87 11.04 17.83 -14.18
CA CYS A 87 10.28 16.88 -14.98
C CYS A 87 10.51 15.45 -14.49
N TYR A 88 9.58 14.54 -14.77
CA TYR A 88 9.80 13.11 -14.58
C TYR A 88 10.99 12.66 -15.43
N ASP A 89 12.08 12.25 -14.78
CA ASP A 89 13.28 11.72 -15.40
C ASP A 89 13.44 10.23 -15.07
N SER A 90 13.33 9.37 -16.09
CA SER A 90 13.48 7.92 -15.96
C SER A 90 14.85 7.41 -16.40
N SER A 91 15.79 8.30 -16.71
CA SER A 91 17.09 7.92 -17.29
C SER A 91 17.94 7.04 -16.37
N GLN A 92 17.79 7.18 -15.04
CA GLN A 92 18.52 6.41 -14.03
C GLN A 92 17.67 5.29 -13.40
N GLU A 93 16.40 5.16 -13.80
CA GLU A 93 15.43 4.27 -13.15
C GLU A 93 15.88 2.81 -13.20
N ALA A 94 16.30 2.31 -14.36
CA ALA A 94 16.71 0.91 -14.53
C ALA A 94 17.86 0.50 -13.59
N GLY A 95 18.94 1.30 -13.55
CA GLY A 95 20.08 1.01 -12.68
C GLY A 95 19.76 1.13 -11.19
N ALA A 96 18.94 2.13 -10.82
CA ALA A 96 18.51 2.30 -9.43
C ALA A 96 17.59 1.15 -8.96
N LEU A 97 16.71 0.66 -9.84
CA LEU A 97 15.86 -0.50 -9.59
C LEU A 97 16.67 -1.79 -9.44
N GLU A 98 17.65 -2.05 -10.29
CA GLU A 98 18.55 -3.21 -10.18
C GLU A 98 19.34 -3.21 -8.86
N ALA A 99 19.93 -2.06 -8.50
CA ALA A 99 20.67 -1.92 -7.24
C ALA A 99 19.77 -2.12 -6.01
N TYR A 100 18.55 -1.59 -6.05
CA TYR A 100 17.57 -1.81 -4.99
C TYR A 100 17.11 -3.26 -4.91
N ASP A 101 16.94 -3.92 -6.06
CA ASP A 101 16.55 -5.32 -6.11
C ASP A 101 17.58 -6.22 -5.43
N GLN A 102 18.87 -6.02 -5.76
CA GLN A 102 19.98 -6.71 -5.12
C GLN A 102 20.03 -6.48 -3.61
N THR A 103 19.84 -5.21 -3.18
CA THR A 103 19.74 -4.87 -1.75
C THR A 103 18.62 -5.67 -1.08
N MET A 104 17.46 -5.77 -1.71
CA MET A 104 16.31 -6.49 -1.17
C MET A 104 16.52 -8.01 -1.13
N ILE A 105 17.19 -8.60 -2.12
CA ILE A 105 17.61 -10.02 -2.11
C ILE A 105 18.51 -10.30 -0.90
N GLU A 106 19.51 -9.45 -0.65
CA GLU A 106 20.46 -9.58 0.46
C GLU A 106 19.77 -9.53 1.84
N THR A 107 18.72 -8.72 2.00
CA THR A 107 17.94 -8.73 3.26
C THR A 107 17.26 -10.07 3.54
N GLY A 108 17.03 -10.90 2.52
CA GLY A 108 16.33 -12.17 2.64
C GLY A 108 14.85 -12.04 3.05
N ILE A 109 14.26 -10.84 3.00
CA ILE A 109 12.93 -10.55 3.56
C ILE A 109 11.79 -11.31 2.87
N TYR A 110 12.03 -11.76 1.64
CA TYR A 110 11.11 -12.54 0.82
C TYR A 110 11.36 -14.06 0.88
N ARG A 111 12.36 -14.54 1.62
CA ARG A 111 12.59 -15.98 1.78
C ARG A 111 11.34 -16.66 2.36
N GLY A 112 10.82 -17.65 1.64
CA GLY A 112 9.58 -18.36 2.01
C GLY A 112 8.29 -17.53 1.84
N ARG A 113 8.35 -16.36 1.21
CA ARG A 113 7.21 -15.44 0.98
C ARG A 113 7.07 -15.02 -0.48
N GLN A 114 7.55 -15.87 -1.39
CA GLN A 114 7.38 -15.65 -2.83
C GLN A 114 5.89 -15.67 -3.18
N VAL A 115 5.49 -14.73 -4.02
CA VAL A 115 4.11 -14.62 -4.49
C VAL A 115 3.93 -15.66 -5.60
N GLU A 116 2.84 -16.41 -5.56
CA GLU A 116 2.51 -17.36 -6.61
C GLU A 116 1.90 -16.63 -7.80
N VAL A 117 2.22 -17.06 -9.02
CA VAL A 117 1.58 -16.56 -10.24
C VAL A 117 0.60 -17.61 -10.75
N PRO A 118 -0.68 -17.26 -10.97
CA PRO A 118 -1.63 -18.19 -11.57
C PRO A 118 -1.14 -18.64 -12.96
N GLY A 119 -0.94 -19.95 -13.13
CA GLY A 119 -0.53 -20.53 -14.41
C GLY A 119 0.98 -20.58 -14.68
N GLY A 120 1.86 -20.23 -13.72
CA GLY A 120 3.32 -20.36 -13.91
C GLY A 120 4.18 -19.68 -12.83
N GLY A 121 5.47 -19.49 -13.08
CA GLY A 121 6.36 -18.64 -12.27
C GLY A 121 7.39 -19.34 -11.39
N GLY A 122 7.23 -20.64 -11.09
CA GLY A 122 8.23 -21.42 -10.34
C GLY A 122 8.69 -20.79 -9.01
N ARG A 123 9.70 -21.40 -8.41
CA ARG A 123 10.50 -20.76 -7.35
C ARG A 123 11.72 -20.14 -8.00
N GLU A 124 12.03 -18.91 -7.62
CA GLU A 124 13.27 -18.23 -8.01
C GLU A 124 14.27 -18.23 -6.86
N GLU A 125 15.55 -18.39 -7.18
CA GLU A 125 16.63 -18.34 -6.19
C GLU A 125 16.91 -16.89 -5.77
N ASP A 126 17.01 -15.98 -6.74
CA ASP A 126 17.30 -14.55 -6.57
C ASP A 126 16.02 -13.70 -6.57
N TYR A 127 15.09 -14.04 -5.67
CA TYR A 127 13.78 -13.37 -5.60
C TYR A 127 13.85 -12.01 -4.87
N GLY A 128 13.91 -10.94 -5.67
CA GLY A 128 13.99 -9.55 -5.20
C GLY A 128 12.65 -8.80 -5.13
N TRP A 129 12.74 -7.47 -4.96
CA TRP A 129 11.59 -6.57 -4.94
C TRP A 129 10.91 -6.42 -6.30
N LEU A 130 11.66 -6.45 -7.41
CA LEU A 130 11.15 -6.34 -8.77
C LEU A 130 10.20 -7.48 -9.08
N GLU A 131 10.66 -8.73 -8.96
CA GLU A 131 9.81 -9.90 -9.19
C GLU A 131 8.66 -9.93 -8.17
N HIS A 132 8.92 -9.64 -6.89
CA HIS A 132 7.86 -9.59 -5.89
C HIS A 132 6.76 -8.58 -6.23
N SER A 133 7.13 -7.41 -6.71
CA SER A 133 6.18 -6.37 -7.09
C SER A 133 5.46 -6.72 -8.39
N ALA A 134 6.17 -7.26 -9.39
CA ALA A 134 5.60 -7.69 -10.67
C ALA A 134 4.53 -8.78 -10.48
N ARG A 135 4.80 -9.82 -9.67
CA ARG A 135 3.82 -10.88 -9.37
C ARG A 135 2.57 -10.37 -8.66
N ARG A 136 2.72 -9.39 -7.77
CA ARG A 136 1.58 -8.77 -7.07
C ARG A 136 0.77 -7.86 -7.99
N ALA A 137 1.44 -7.12 -8.86
CA ALA A 137 0.79 -6.23 -9.81
C ALA A 137 0.06 -6.99 -10.93
N SER A 138 0.59 -8.16 -11.33
CA SER A 138 -0.02 -9.00 -12.38
C SER A 138 -1.27 -9.76 -11.92
N THR A 139 -1.52 -9.83 -10.62
CA THR A 139 -2.70 -10.49 -10.05
C THR A 139 -3.76 -9.45 -9.68
N PRO A 140 -4.89 -9.38 -10.39
CA PRO A 140 -5.96 -8.45 -10.04
C PRO A 140 -6.52 -8.77 -8.65
N VAL A 141 -6.46 -7.79 -7.75
CA VAL A 141 -7.05 -7.88 -6.41
C VAL A 141 -8.08 -6.77 -6.22
N ARG A 142 -9.14 -7.05 -5.44
CA ARG A 142 -10.17 -6.06 -5.06
C ARG A 142 -10.88 -5.46 -6.27
N THR A 143 -11.22 -6.29 -7.24
CA THR A 143 -11.85 -5.90 -8.51
C THR A 143 -13.25 -5.30 -8.34
N ASP A 144 -13.89 -5.52 -7.19
CA ASP A 144 -15.22 -5.02 -6.82
C ASP A 144 -15.20 -3.65 -6.11
N LEU A 145 -14.02 -3.07 -5.87
CA LEU A 145 -13.86 -1.84 -5.08
C LEU A 145 -14.61 -0.65 -5.68
N ARG A 146 -14.62 -0.54 -7.02
CA ARG A 146 -15.39 0.48 -7.74
C ARG A 146 -16.88 0.42 -7.38
N GLN A 147 -17.44 -0.78 -7.36
CA GLN A 147 -18.86 -0.98 -7.05
C GLN A 147 -19.16 -0.64 -5.59
N ALA A 148 -18.29 -1.05 -4.65
CA ALA A 148 -18.45 -0.71 -3.24
C ALA A 148 -18.41 0.81 -2.98
N LEU A 149 -17.56 1.55 -3.70
CA LEU A 149 -17.51 3.01 -3.66
C LEU A 149 -18.79 3.66 -4.19
N GLN A 150 -19.27 3.19 -5.35
CA GLN A 150 -20.52 3.67 -5.95
C GLN A 150 -21.73 3.38 -5.06
N GLU A 151 -21.80 2.19 -4.46
CA GLU A 151 -22.81 1.84 -3.46
C GLU A 151 -22.77 2.81 -2.27
N GLN A 152 -21.58 3.27 -1.85
CA GLN A 152 -21.45 4.30 -0.82
C GLN A 152 -21.73 5.73 -1.26
N GLY A 153 -22.06 5.95 -2.54
CA GLY A 153 -22.47 7.26 -3.05
C GLY A 153 -21.33 8.11 -3.63
N PHE A 154 -20.13 7.53 -3.77
CA PHE A 154 -19.02 8.13 -4.51
C PHE A 154 -19.19 7.83 -6.01
N GLY A 155 -19.59 8.86 -6.76
CA GLY A 155 -19.52 8.87 -8.22
C GLY A 155 -18.06 8.94 -8.66
N LEU A 156 -17.68 8.00 -9.52
CA LEU A 156 -16.35 7.89 -10.11
C LEU A 156 -16.43 8.19 -11.61
N GLU A 157 -17.19 9.23 -11.94
CA GLU A 157 -17.35 9.76 -13.30
C GLU A 157 -16.20 10.72 -13.64
#